data_AF-A0A957K4E2-F1
#
_entry.id   AF-A0A957K4E2-F1
#
_cell.length_a   1.000
_cell.length_b   1.000
_cell.length_c   1.000
_cell.angle_alpha   90.00
_cell.angle_beta   90.00
_cell.angle_gamma   90.00
#
_symmetry.space_group_name_H-M   'P 1'
#
loop_
_entity.id
_entity.type
_entity.pdbx_description
1 polymer ?
#
loop_
_entity_poly.entity_id
_entity_poly.type
_entity_poly.pdbx_seq_one_letter_code
_entity_poly.pdbx_strand_id
1 'polypeptide(L)'
;MKLDYPYHTPVYSTDNEQVGLAVRWYQRKPGSESLDPNSEALYLKVIDYRLGDDIYLPASIIDERQSAPGKIQLTEKLKRIYKLTLSRIPRFIAYGAYEDVGLAEPA
;
A
#
# COMPACT_ATOMS: atom_id res chain seq x y z
N MET A 1 3.85 -14.87 0.59
CA MET A 1 3.27 -13.91 1.54
C MET A 1 1.81 -13.77 1.16
N LYS A 2 0.88 -14.22 2.00
CA LYS A 2 -0.56 -14.15 1.70
C LYS A 2 -1.13 -12.96 2.48
N LEU A 3 -1.24 -11.81 1.81
CA LEU A 3 -1.73 -10.56 2.39
C LEU A 3 -3.26 -10.51 2.28
N ASP A 4 -3.94 -11.46 2.91
CA ASP A 4 -5.41 -11.50 2.96
C ASP A 4 -5.91 -10.52 4.03
N TYR A 5 -5.99 -9.25 3.67
CA TYR A 5 -6.74 -8.26 4.44
C TYR A 5 -8.09 -8.01 3.79
N PRO A 6 -9.17 -7.85 4.57
CA PRO A 6 -10.45 -7.41 4.05
C PRO A 6 -10.35 -6.06 3.33
N TYR A 7 -11.21 -5.83 2.34
CA TYR A 7 -11.44 -4.49 1.80
C TYR A 7 -11.72 -3.48 2.91
N HIS A 8 -11.18 -2.27 2.76
CA HIS A 8 -11.32 -1.18 3.72
C HIS A 8 -10.77 -1.50 5.11
N THR A 9 -9.75 -2.38 5.18
CA THR A 9 -9.00 -2.55 6.42
C THR A 9 -8.29 -1.23 6.76
N PRO A 10 -8.46 -0.69 7.97
CA PRO A 10 -7.84 0.57 8.36
C PRO A 10 -6.32 0.42 8.51
N VAL A 11 -5.60 1.42 7.99
CA VAL A 11 -4.14 1.47 7.97
C VAL A 11 -3.65 2.51 8.98
N TYR A 12 -2.73 2.13 9.85
CA TYR A 12 -2.21 2.98 10.94
C TYR A 12 -0.69 3.13 10.86
N SER A 13 -0.21 4.33 11.17
CA SER A 13 1.22 4.60 11.38
C SER A 13 1.68 4.23 12.79
N THR A 14 2.99 4.27 13.04
CA THR A 14 3.60 3.92 14.35
C THR A 14 3.25 4.86 15.50
N ASP A 15 2.75 6.05 15.19
CA ASP A 15 2.16 7.01 16.14
C ASP A 15 0.68 6.70 16.44
N ASN A 16 0.15 5.57 15.95
CA ASN A 16 -1.26 5.18 16.02
C ASN A 16 -2.22 6.15 15.33
N GLU A 17 -1.73 7.02 14.45
CA GLU A 17 -2.59 7.82 13.60
C GLU A 17 -3.13 6.97 12.44
N GLN A 18 -4.43 7.09 12.15
CA GLN A 18 -5.00 6.44 10.99
C GLN A 18 -4.60 7.19 9.72
N VAL A 19 -3.98 6.45 8.79
CA VAL A 19 -3.60 6.93 7.47
C VAL A 19 -4.82 6.93 6.54
N GLY A 20 -5.53 5.79 6.49
CA GLY A 20 -6.62 5.60 5.55
C GLY A 20 -7.17 4.18 5.54
N LEU A 21 -7.74 3.79 4.40
CA LEU A 21 -8.33 2.46 4.17
C LEU A 21 -7.62 1.72 3.05
N ALA A 22 -7.23 0.49 3.32
CA ALA A 22 -6.67 -0.41 2.31
C ALA A 22 -7.72 -0.77 1.26
N VAL A 23 -7.35 -0.69 -0.02
CA VAL A 23 -8.24 -0.96 -1.16
C VAL A 23 -7.76 -2.12 -2.00
N ARG A 24 -6.48 -2.14 -2.38
CA ARG A 24 -6.00 -3.09 -3.40
C ARG A 24 -4.49 -3.25 -3.38
N TRP A 25 -4.02 -4.47 -3.61
CA TRP A 25 -2.61 -4.73 -3.88
C TRP A 25 -2.30 -4.71 -5.37
N TYR A 26 -1.20 -4.05 -5.73
CA TYR A 26 -0.66 -4.01 -7.08
C TYR A 26 0.71 -4.65 -7.11
N GLN A 27 0.83 -5.73 -7.90
CA GLN A 27 2.09 -6.41 -8.14
C GLN A 27 2.64 -6.05 -9.51
N ARG A 28 3.92 -5.68 -9.60
CA ARG A 28 4.60 -5.37 -10.86
C ARG A 28 4.67 -6.62 -11.75
N LYS A 29 4.33 -6.47 -13.03
CA LYS A 29 4.45 -7.56 -14.01
C LYS A 29 5.93 -7.89 -14.29
N PRO A 30 6.29 -9.18 -14.43
CA PRO A 30 7.62 -9.56 -14.92
C PRO A 30 7.92 -8.89 -16.27
N GLY A 31 9.16 -8.41 -16.47
CA GLY A 31 9.57 -7.75 -17.71
C GLY A 31 9.28 -6.25 -17.79
N SER A 32 8.72 -5.66 -16.72
CA SER A 32 8.45 -4.21 -16.62
C SER A 32 9.42 -3.46 -15.70
N GLU A 33 10.56 -4.07 -15.36
CA GLU A 33 11.55 -3.54 -14.42
C GLU A 33 12.16 -2.21 -14.88
N SER A 34 12.22 -1.97 -16.20
CA SER A 34 12.73 -0.74 -16.79
C SER A 34 11.89 0.50 -16.46
N LEU A 35 10.61 0.32 -16.14
CA LEU A 35 9.72 1.44 -15.78
C LEU A 35 10.11 2.03 -14.42
N ASP A 36 10.54 1.19 -13.49
CA ASP A 36 10.88 1.59 -12.13
C ASP A 36 11.90 0.62 -11.50
N PRO A 37 13.19 0.72 -11.87
CA PRO A 37 14.20 -0.28 -11.50
C PRO A 37 14.44 -0.37 -9.99
N ASN A 38 14.17 0.72 -9.28
CA ASN A 38 14.42 0.87 -7.85
C ASN A 38 13.14 0.79 -7.02
N SER A 39 11.96 0.69 -7.63
CA SER A 39 10.73 0.46 -6.86
C SER A 39 10.64 -0.98 -6.41
N GLU A 40 9.99 -1.16 -5.27
CA GLU A 40 9.43 -2.44 -4.89
C GLU A 40 8.50 -2.99 -5.97
N ALA A 41 8.31 -4.30 -5.96
CA ALA A 41 7.41 -4.97 -6.89
C ALA A 41 5.97 -5.02 -6.38
N LEU A 42 5.70 -4.62 -5.14
CA LEU A 42 4.40 -4.76 -4.50
C LEU A 42 4.02 -3.51 -3.72
N TYR A 43 2.85 -2.95 -4.02
CA TYR A 43 2.32 -1.75 -3.37
C TYR A 43 0.86 -1.93 -2.98
N LEU A 44 0.49 -1.41 -1.82
CA LEU A 44 -0.88 -1.30 -1.34
C LEU A 44 -1.45 0.07 -1.69
N LYS A 45 -2.58 0.08 -2.37
CA LYS A 45 -3.43 1.25 -2.55
C LYS A 45 -4.21 1.53 -1.29
N VAL A 46 -4.13 2.76 -0.80
CA VAL A 46 -4.85 3.25 0.38
C VAL A 46 -5.58 4.53 0.03
N ILE A 47 -6.87 4.61 0.35
CA ILE A 47 -7.61 5.88 0.30
C ILE A 47 -7.22 6.67 1.55
N ASP A 48 -6.51 7.78 1.36
CA ASP A 48 -6.03 8.62 2.44
C ASP A 48 -7.10 9.63 2.89
N TYR A 49 -7.33 9.70 4.19
CA TYR A 49 -8.38 10.56 4.76
C TYR A 49 -8.01 12.03 4.86
N ARG A 50 -6.72 12.38 4.94
CA ARG A 50 -6.26 13.76 5.10
C ARG A 50 -6.12 14.47 3.76
N LEU A 51 -5.74 13.71 2.74
CA LEU A 51 -5.57 14.22 1.37
C LEU A 51 -6.86 14.10 0.57
N GLY A 52 -7.73 13.14 0.92
CA GLY A 52 -8.91 12.82 0.11
C GLY A 52 -8.52 12.20 -1.24
N ASP A 53 -7.37 11.54 -1.32
CA ASP A 53 -6.80 10.95 -2.54
C ASP A 53 -6.14 9.60 -2.23
N ASP A 54 -5.80 8.86 -3.28
CA ASP A 54 -5.12 7.58 -3.18
C ASP A 54 -3.61 7.76 -2.93
N ILE A 55 -3.09 7.00 -1.96
CA ILE A 55 -1.65 6.83 -1.76
C ILE A 55 -1.24 5.38 -2.00
N TYR A 56 0.01 5.20 -2.41
CA TYR A 56 0.58 3.89 -2.73
C TYR A 56 1.69 3.56 -1.75
N LEU A 57 1.44 2.62 -0.85
CA LEU A 57 2.38 2.20 0.19
C LEU A 57 3.20 1.00 -0.29
N PRO A 58 4.53 1.06 -0.26
CA PRO A 58 5.34 -0.13 -0.53
C PRO A 58 5.06 -1.23 0.50
N ALA A 59 5.14 -2.51 0.08
CA ALA A 59 4.91 -3.63 0.99
C ALA A 59 5.92 -3.65 2.16
N SER A 60 7.15 -3.17 1.95
CA SER A 60 8.20 -3.14 2.97
C SER A 60 7.90 -2.32 4.22
N ILE A 61 6.96 -1.36 4.13
CA ILE A 61 6.60 -0.50 5.27
C ILE A 61 5.41 -1.05 6.07
N ILE A 62 4.91 -2.24 5.75
CA ILE A 62 3.89 -2.93 6.54
C ILE A 62 4.57 -3.74 7.65
N ASP A 63 4.14 -3.50 8.89
CA ASP A 63 4.53 -4.32 10.04
C ASP A 63 3.63 -5.55 10.11
N GLU A 64 4.07 -6.66 9.53
CA GLU A 64 3.33 -7.92 9.54
C GLU A 64 3.10 -8.47 10.96
N ARG A 65 3.98 -8.16 11.92
CA ARG A 65 3.89 -8.69 13.28
C ARG A 65 2.81 -7.99 14.10
N GLN A 66 2.57 -6.72 13.80
CA GLN A 66 1.55 -5.91 14.46
C GLN A 66 0.26 -5.77 13.66
N SER A 67 0.27 -6.19 12.40
CA SER A 67 -0.93 -6.27 11.56
C SER A 67 -1.78 -7.47 11.94
N ALA A 68 -3.10 -7.32 11.85
CA ALA A 68 -4.08 -8.33 12.22
C ALA A 68 -5.31 -8.23 11.30
N PRO A 69 -6.20 -9.22 11.26
CA PRO A 69 -7.50 -9.07 10.61
C PRO A 69 -8.21 -7.80 11.13
N GLY A 70 -8.52 -6.86 10.23
CA GLY A 70 -9.14 -5.58 10.57
C GLY A 70 -8.19 -4.46 10.98
N LYS A 71 -6.86 -4.65 10.92
CA LYS A 71 -5.88 -3.59 11.12
C LYS A 71 -4.58 -3.86 10.34
N ILE A 72 -4.16 -2.90 9.53
CA ILE A 72 -2.81 -2.88 8.95
C ILE A 72 -1.98 -1.88 9.75
N GLN A 73 -0.88 -2.34 10.35
CA GLN A 73 0.09 -1.51 11.04
C GLN A 73 1.28 -1.24 10.12
N LEU A 74 1.71 0.02 10.04
CA LEU A 74 2.92 0.40 9.31
C LEU A 74 4.11 0.52 10.27
N THR A 75 5.31 0.38 9.72
CA THR A 75 6.61 0.55 10.42
C THR A 75 7.07 2.01 10.46
N GLU A 76 6.34 2.92 9.82
CA GLU A 76 6.71 4.32 9.65
C GLU A 76 5.77 5.29 10.40
N LYS A 77 6.25 6.50 10.70
CA LYS A 77 5.43 7.59 11.26
C LYS A 77 4.64 8.28 10.16
N LEU A 78 3.49 8.89 10.47
CA LEU A 78 2.61 9.48 9.45
C LEU A 78 3.32 10.51 8.56
N LYS A 79 4.10 11.41 9.16
CA LYS A 79 4.88 12.41 8.42
C LYS A 79 5.87 11.78 7.42
N ARG A 80 6.43 10.61 7.75
CA ARG A 80 7.36 9.89 6.88
C ARG A 80 6.60 9.18 5.76
N ILE A 81 5.45 8.58 6.06
CA ILE A 81 4.56 7.98 5.05
C ILE A 81 4.21 9.00 3.98
N TYR A 82 3.74 10.20 4.35
CA TYR A 82 3.46 11.23 3.36
C TYR A 82 4.69 11.65 2.55
N LYS A 83 5.87 11.76 3.17
CA LYS A 83 7.08 12.04 2.39
C LYS A 83 7.44 10.94 1.39
N LEU A 84 7.08 9.69 1.66
CA LEU A 84 7.31 8.56 0.77
C LEU A 84 6.29 8.50 -0.36
N THR A 85 5.02 8.85 -0.09
CA THR A 85 3.90 8.58 -0.99
C THR A 85 3.33 9.80 -1.71
N LEU A 86 3.47 11.02 -1.19
CA LEU A 86 2.70 12.22 -1.59
C LEU A 86 3.05 12.79 -2.98
N SER A 87 3.77 12.04 -3.83
CA SER A 87 4.05 12.43 -5.22
C SER A 87 4.39 11.23 -6.12
N ARG A 88 4.14 10.00 -5.66
CA ARG A 88 4.78 8.81 -6.22
C ARG A 88 3.77 7.68 -6.38
N ILE A 89 2.92 7.80 -7.39
CA ILE A 89 2.36 6.60 -8.01
C ILE A 89 3.56 5.85 -8.62
N PRO A 90 3.87 4.62 -8.20
CA PRO A 90 4.92 3.83 -8.82
C PRO A 90 4.70 3.77 -10.33
N ARG A 91 5.76 3.91 -11.13
CA ARG A 91 5.59 4.08 -12.58
C ARG A 91 4.91 2.87 -13.21
N PHE A 92 5.23 1.66 -12.77
CA PHE A 92 4.57 0.45 -13.27
C PHE A 92 3.05 0.47 -13.00
N ILE A 93 2.59 1.12 -11.94
CA ILE A 93 1.16 1.34 -11.67
C ILE A 93 0.60 2.40 -12.64
N ALA A 94 1.28 3.54 -12.75
CA ALA A 94 0.85 4.63 -13.62
C ALA A 94 0.74 4.22 -15.11
N TYR A 95 1.60 3.30 -15.56
CA TYR A 95 1.63 2.78 -16.94
C TYR A 95 0.83 1.48 -17.14
N GLY A 96 0.10 0.99 -16.12
CA GLY A 96 -0.70 -0.24 -16.24
C GLY A 96 0.11 -1.54 -16.33
N ALA A 97 1.41 -1.51 -16.01
CA ALA A 97 2.32 -2.66 -16.02
C ALA A 97 2.26 -3.45 -14.69
N TYR A 98 1.05 -3.73 -14.22
CA TYR A 98 0.81 -4.47 -12.97
C TYR A 98 -0.20 -5.60 -13.15
N GLU A 99 -0.18 -6.52 -12.21
CA GLU A 99 -1.22 -7.48 -11.87
C GLU A 99 -1.96 -6.99 -10.63
N ASP A 100 -3.27 -7.05 -10.70
CA ASP A 100 -4.14 -6.81 -9.56
C ASP A 100 -4.26 -8.11 -8.78
N VAL A 101 -3.74 -8.11 -7.56
CA VAL A 101 -3.80 -9.29 -6.68
C VAL A 101 -4.90 -9.18 -5.63
N GLY A 102 -5.73 -8.13 -5.73
CA GLY A 102 -6.91 -7.90 -4.91
C GLY A 102 -6.63 -7.58 -3.44
N LEU A 103 -7.71 -7.38 -2.70
CA LEU A 103 -7.82 -7.62 -1.27
C LEU A 103 -8.90 -8.68 -1.09
N ALA A 104 -8.85 -9.48 -0.02
CA ALA A 104 -9.93 -10.42 0.25
C ALA A 104 -11.24 -9.63 0.37
N GLU A 105 -12.25 -10.02 -0.41
CA GLU A 105 -13.60 -9.51 -0.13
C GLU A 105 -14.01 -10.03 1.26
N PRO A 106 -14.59 -9.18 2.13
CA PRO A 106 -15.19 -9.69 3.35
C PRO A 106 -16.28 -10.71 2.96
N ALA A 107 -16.13 -11.93 3.46
CA ALA A 107 -17.12 -13.00 3.31
C ALA A 107 -18.44 -12.66 4.01
#